data_AF-A0A965JSN9-F1
#
_entry.id   AF-A0A965JSN9-F1
#
_cell.length_a   1.000
_cell.length_b   1.000
_cell.length_c   1.000
_cell.angle_alpha   90.00
_cell.angle_beta   90.00
_cell.angle_gamma   90.00
#
_symmetry.space_group_name_H-M   'P 1'
#
loop_
_entity.id
_entity.type
_entity.pdbx_description
1 polymer ?
#
loop_
_entity_poly.entity_id
_entity_poly.type
_entity_poly.pdbx_seq_one_letter_code
_entity_poly.pdbx_strand_id
1 'polypeptide(L)' 'MTRKVWVLEEKGLGKKPVQKTIRVGLTDGGMTEILPVDTDNATNNSGTQIDTLKPGTEVIVGIVGLTPAPATRPTGPRLF' A
#
# COMPACT_ATOMS: atom_id res chain seq x y z
N MET A 1 -9.91 -12.27 7.92
CA MET A 1 -10.22 -11.01 7.21
C MET A 1 -9.08 -10.69 6.25
N THR A 2 -9.32 -10.00 5.14
CA THR A 2 -8.26 -9.57 4.21
C THR A 2 -8.30 -8.06 4.01
N ARG A 3 -7.14 -7.46 3.72
CA ARG A 3 -6.98 -6.02 3.49
C ARG A 3 -6.06 -5.77 2.31
N LYS A 4 -6.36 -4.72 1.53
CA LYS A 4 -5.45 -4.23 0.49
C LYS A 4 -4.48 -3.22 1.09
N VAL A 5 -3.20 -3.38 0.76
CA VAL A 5 -2.10 -2.51 1.19
C VAL A 5 -1.23 -2.16 0.00
N TRP A 6 -0.55 -1.02 0.06
CA TRP A 6 0.43 -0.62 -0.95
C TRP A 6 1.83 -0.90 -0.41
N VAL A 7 2.57 -1.77 -1.09
CA VAL A 7 3.93 -2.17 -0.72
C VAL A 7 4.91 -1.51 -1.66
N LEU A 8 6.00 -0.95 -1.13
CA LEU A 8 7.10 -0.46 -1.95
C LEU A 8 8.01 -1.63 -2.31
N GLU A 9 7.97 -2.05 -3.58
CA GLU A 9 8.85 -3.08 -4.11
C GLU A 9 9.95 -2.45 -4.96
N GLU A 10 11.16 -3.02 -4.89
CA GLU A 10 12.23 -2.67 -5.81
C GLU A 10 11.90 -3.21 -7.20
N LYS A 11 11.77 -2.30 -8.17
CA LYS A 11 11.50 -2.68 -9.57
C LYS A 11 12.37 -1.84 -10.50
N GLY A 12 13.41 -2.47 -11.05
CA GLY A 12 14.38 -1.78 -11.89
C GLY A 12 15.22 -0.81 -11.07
N LEU A 13 15.31 0.44 -11.50
CA LEU A 13 16.16 1.49 -10.88
C LEU A 13 15.48 2.23 -9.71
N GLY A 14 14.30 1.81 -9.25
CA GLY A 14 13.60 2.51 -8.17
C GLY A 14 12.54 1.68 -7.46
N LYS A 15 12.04 2.22 -6.35
CA LYS A 15 10.91 1.65 -5.60
C LYS A 15 9.60 2.01 -6.29
N LYS A 16 8.72 1.03 -6.49
CA LYS A 16 7.38 1.24 -7.05
C LYS A 16 6.31 0.72 -6.09
N PRO A 17 5.25 1.50 -5.82
CA PRO A 17 4.12 1.00 -5.04
C PRO A 17 3.34 -0.06 -5.83
N VAL A 18 3.13 -1.22 -5.22
CA VAL A 18 2.35 -2.34 -5.73
C VAL A 18 1.24 -2.66 -4.73
N GLN A 19 0.01 -2.80 -5.21
CA GLN A 19 -1.10 -3.15 -4.35
C GLN A 19 -1.12 -4.67 -4.09
N LYS A 20 -1.13 -5.05 -2.82
CA LYS A 20 -1.21 -6.45 -2.38
C LYS A 20 -2.41 -6.66 -1.48
N THR A 21 -2.98 -7.85 -1.54
CA THR A 21 -4.03 -8.28 -0.61
C THR A 21 -3.38 -9.16 0.45
N ILE A 22 -3.55 -8.82 1.73
CA ILE A 22 -2.94 -9.55 2.85
C ILE A 22 -4.02 -10.07 3.80
N ARG A 23 -3.72 -11.14 4.54
CA ARG A 23 -4.59 -11.62 5.61
C ARG A 23 -4.28 -10.89 6.91
N VAL A 24 -5.32 -10.41 7.57
CA VAL A 24 -5.21 -9.68 8.84
C VAL A 24 -6.05 -10.34 9.92
N GLY A 25 -5.54 -10.25 11.14
CA GLY A 25 -6.14 -10.72 12.38
C GLY A 25 -6.73 -9.57 13.18
N LEU A 26 -6.44 -9.55 14.48
CA LEU A 26 -6.95 -8.54 15.41
C LEU A 26 -6.29 -7.17 15.19
N THR A 27 -7.01 -6.12 15.54
CA THR A 27 -6.49 -4.74 15.56
C THR A 27 -6.92 -4.05 16.83
N ASP A 28 -6.02 -3.26 17.41
CA ASP A 28 -6.26 -2.41 18.58
C ASP A 28 -6.47 -0.93 18.20
N GLY A 29 -6.56 -0.64 16.90
CA GLY A 29 -6.67 0.71 16.34
C GLY A 29 -5.35 1.41 16.07
N GLY A 30 -4.24 1.00 16.70
CA GLY A 30 -2.89 1.48 16.40
C GLY A 30 -2.10 0.52 15.51
N MET A 31 -2.28 -0.78 15.72
CA MET A 31 -1.61 -1.87 15.05
C MET A 31 -2.61 -2.92 14.57
N THR A 32 -2.21 -3.69 13.56
CA THR A 32 -2.99 -4.80 13.02
C THR A 32 -2.10 -6.02 12.89
N GLU A 33 -2.56 -7.14 13.42
CA GLU A 33 -1.90 -8.43 13.25
C GLU A 33 -1.94 -8.88 11.79
N ILE A 34 -0.79 -9.29 11.25
CA ILE A 34 -0.67 -9.89 9.92
C ILE A 34 -0.64 -11.40 10.10
N LEU A 35 -1.59 -12.10 9.49
CA LEU A 35 -1.68 -13.55 9.59
C LEU A 35 -0.93 -14.21 8.42
N PRO A 36 -0.20 -15.30 8.65
CA PRO A 36 0.43 -16.06 7.58
C PRO A 36 -0.64 -16.67 6.66
N VAL A 37 -0.25 -16.89 5.40
CA VAL A 37 -1.06 -17.59 4.41
C VAL A 37 -0.34 -18.88 4.04
N ASP A 38 -1.00 -20.01 4.24
CA ASP A 38 -0.51 -21.30 3.74
C ASP A 38 -0.51 -21.26 2.22
N THR A 39 0.56 -21.79 1.60
CA THR A 39 0.76 -21.74 0.14
C THR A 39 -0.41 -22.32 -0.65
N ASP A 40 -1.10 -23.31 -0.06
CA ASP A 40 -2.28 -23.97 -0.65
C ASP A 40 -3.58 -23.14 -0.55
N ASN A 41 -3.61 -22.13 0.32
CA ASN A 41 -4.74 -21.21 0.55
C ASN A 41 -4.40 -19.77 0.13
N ALA A 42 -3.44 -19.62 -0.80
CA ALA A 42 -2.98 -18.33 -1.31
C ALA A 42 -4.02 -17.59 -2.18
N THR A 43 -5.26 -18.07 -2.27
CA THR A 43 -6.36 -17.41 -2.99
C THR A 43 -7.59 -17.30 -2.10
N ASN A 44 -8.25 -16.13 -2.15
CA ASN A 44 -9.55 -15.99 -1.51
C ASN A 44 -10.68 -16.57 -2.38
N ASN A 45 -11.90 -16.63 -1.83
CA ASN A 45 -13.10 -17.11 -2.54
C ASN A 45 -13.42 -16.36 -3.86
N SER A 46 -12.77 -15.22 -4.12
CA SER A 46 -12.89 -14.41 -5.34
C SER A 46 -11.76 -14.65 -6.33
N GLY A 47 -10.88 -15.64 -6.09
CA GLY A 47 -9.70 -15.93 -6.91
C GLY A 47 -8.57 -14.91 -6.79
N THR A 48 -8.63 -13.98 -5.82
CA THR A 48 -7.57 -12.99 -5.60
C THR A 48 -6.44 -13.63 -4.79
N GLN A 49 -5.21 -13.50 -5.29
CA GLN A 49 -4.03 -13.94 -4.55
C GLN A 49 -3.85 -13.16 -3.24
N ILE A 50 -3.68 -13.88 -2.15
CA ILE A 50 -3.37 -13.35 -0.83
C ILE A 50 -1.87 -13.51 -0.61
N ASP A 51 -1.18 -12.40 -0.37
CA ASP A 51 0.26 -12.37 -0.15
C ASP A 51 0.59 -12.32 1.35
N THR A 52 1.77 -12.83 1.70
CA THR A 52 2.32 -12.75 3.06
C THR A 52 3.40 -11.68 3.10
N LEU A 53 3.26 -10.69 3.99
CA LEU A 53 4.28 -9.66 4.17
C LEU A 53 5.47 -10.22 4.96
N LYS A 54 6.66 -10.03 4.42
CA LYS A 54 7.90 -10.37 5.13
C LYS A 54 8.28 -9.25 6.11
N PRO A 55 8.87 -9.56 7.28
CA PRO A 55 9.48 -8.54 8.13
C PRO A 55 10.44 -7.65 7.35
N GLY A 56 10.41 -6.34 7.60
CA GLY A 56 11.21 -5.34 6.87
C GLY A 56 10.58 -4.83 5.57
N THR A 57 9.43 -5.37 5.15
CA THR A 57 8.68 -4.85 3.99
C THR A 57 8.13 -3.45 4.28
N GLU A 58 8.44 -2.48 3.43
CA GLU A 58 7.90 -1.12 3.52
C GLU A 58 6.46 -1.06 2.98
N VAL A 59 5.54 -0.56 3.79
CA VAL A 59 4.13 -0.37 3.45
C VAL A 59 3.78 1.10 3.52
N ILE A 60 3.05 1.60 2.52
CA ILE A 60 2.54 2.96 2.50
C ILE A 60 1.27 3.03 3.36
N VAL A 61 1.32 3.83 4.42
CA VAL A 61 0.21 4.08 5.33
C VAL A 61 -0.27 5.53 5.13
N GLY A 62 -1.56 5.71 4.81
CA GLY A 62 -2.15 7.03 4.56
C GLY A 62 -3.52 6.94 3.90
N ILE A 63 -4.20 8.09 3.75
CA ILE A 63 -5.46 8.20 3.03
C ILE A 63 -5.22 8.27 1.51
N VAL A 64 -5.75 7.31 0.77
CA VAL A 64 -5.86 7.40 -0.69
C VAL A 64 -6.87 8.49 -1.01
N GLY A 65 -6.41 9.64 -1.54
CA GLY A 65 -7.31 10.70 -1.99
C GLY A 65 -6.89 12.14 -1.70
N LEU A 66 -5.79 12.39 -0.98
CA LEU A 66 -5.22 13.74 -0.95
C LEU A 66 -4.54 14.03 -2.30
N THR A 67 -5.30 14.68 -3.18
CA THR A 67 -4.72 15.44 -4.29
C THR A 67 -3.71 16.42 -3.69
N PRO A 68 -2.46 16.47 -4.17
CA PRO A 68 -1.56 17.56 -3.81
C PRO A 68 -2.29 18.87 -4.08
N ALA A 69 -2.32 19.79 -3.10
CA ALA A 69 -2.79 21.13 -3.38
C ALA A 69 -2.01 21.65 -4.60
N PRO A 70 -2.68 22.17 -5.65
CA PRO A 70 -1.97 22.68 -6.81
C PRO A 70 -0.93 23.69 -6.33
N ALA A 71 0.31 23.55 -6.81
CA ALA A 71 1.37 24.50 -6.46
C ALA A 71 0.86 25.91 -6.73
N THR A 72 0.89 26.78 -5.71
CA THR A 72 0.54 28.20 -5.84
C THR A 72 1.43 28.82 -6.90
N ARG A 73 0.89 28.98 -8.12
CA ARG A 73 1.55 29.69 -9.20
C ARG A 73 1.62 31.16 -8.77
N PRO A 74 2.80 31.77 -8.63
CA PRO A 74 2.89 33.19 -8.34
C PRO A 74 2.26 33.95 -9.51
N THR A 75 1.17 34.67 -9.25
CA THR A 75 0.52 35.60 -10.17
C THR A 75 1.28 36.93 -10.13
N GLY A 76 2.51 36.92 -10.66
CA GLY A 76 3.33 38.12 -10.80
C GLY A 76 3.49 38.49 -12.29
N PRO A 77 3.62 39.78 -12.63
CA PRO A 77 3.86 40.20 -14.01
C PRO A 77 5.12 39.52 -14.56
N ARG A 78 5.00 38.87 -15.72
CA ARG A 78 6.15 38.38 -16.49
C ARG A 78 6.71 39.56 -17.28
N LEU A 79 7.91 40.00 -16.93
CA LEU A 79 8.71 40.86 -17.80
C LEU A 79 9.26 39.98 -18.93
N PHE A 80 9.01 40.41 -20.17
CA PHE A 80 9.54 39.82 -21.39
C PHE A 80 11.00 40.25 -21.60
#